data_AF-A0A395NI95-F1
#
_entry.id   AF-A0A395NI95-F1
#
_cell.length_a   1.000
_cell.length_b   1.000
_cell.length_c   1.000
_cell.angle_alpha   90.00
_cell.angle_beta   90.00
_cell.angle_gamma   90.00
#
_symmetry.space_group_name_H-M   'P 1'
#
loop_
_entity.id
_entity.type
_entity.pdbx_description
1 polymer ?
#
loop_
_entity_poly.entity_id
_entity_poly.type
_entity_poly.pdbx_seq_one_letter_code
_entity_poly.pdbx_strand_id
1 'polypeptide(L)'
;MKTSFRTLLAGTGLASLAAAVTPISDSDMNNLLNAGGVELAMRAQPMWFFGQAMNQPPCIPTFATINGQQTPSVGLCAYPNVGCNCRQPGVPIVNASPSFPTYYTYQKCSDTTIRVQYSLFYQKDGDWERVIVEWAKGLDGNWVQNKLLLSQHSGYDYKNWGDIQNTFNTADGNLQRGGDNGRQNLDHPKVYVAWSKHANYHDRNTGWNDPLSQLDNNAFRSQDWWYFPIASDYLRSDGSTALGQQLGSLNWGDATSNPLAVHNGLCSA
;
A
#
# COMPACT_ATOMS: atom_id res chain seq x y z
N MET A 1 -9.33 -66.88 7.15
CA MET A 1 -10.34 -66.00 6.52
C MET A 1 -10.52 -64.75 7.39
N LYS A 2 -10.10 -63.59 6.88
CA LYS A 2 -10.58 -62.21 7.18
C LYS A 2 -9.49 -61.23 6.75
N THR A 3 -9.44 -60.97 5.45
CA THR A 3 -8.67 -59.88 4.84
C THR A 3 -9.52 -58.62 4.95
N SER A 4 -9.03 -57.63 5.70
CA SER A 4 -9.70 -56.33 5.82
C SER A 4 -9.12 -55.38 4.77
N PHE A 5 -9.90 -55.08 3.73
CA PHE A 5 -9.57 -54.06 2.74
C PHE A 5 -9.84 -52.68 3.36
N ARG A 6 -8.79 -51.89 3.56
CA ARG A 6 -8.91 -50.46 3.86
C ARG A 6 -9.05 -49.69 2.55
N THR A 7 -10.25 -49.16 2.32
CA THR A 7 -10.55 -48.21 1.24
C THR A 7 -9.76 -46.92 1.50
N LEU A 8 -8.82 -46.57 0.63
CA LEU A 8 -8.27 -45.21 0.57
C LEU A 8 -9.31 -44.32 -0.10
N LEU A 9 -9.92 -43.40 0.67
CA LEU A 9 -10.57 -42.23 0.11
C LEU A 9 -9.47 -41.28 -0.39
N ALA A 10 -9.28 -41.24 -1.71
CA ALA A 10 -8.53 -40.18 -2.36
C ALA A 10 -9.35 -38.89 -2.27
N GLY A 11 -9.01 -38.02 -1.32
CA GLY A 11 -9.55 -36.67 -1.26
C GLY A 11 -9.05 -35.87 -2.46
N THR A 12 -9.92 -35.58 -3.42
CA THR A 12 -9.66 -34.58 -4.46
C THR A 12 -9.69 -33.20 -3.80
N GLY A 13 -8.54 -32.76 -3.31
CA GLY A 13 -8.33 -31.37 -2.93
C GLY A 13 -8.53 -30.50 -4.17
N LEU A 14 -9.56 -29.67 -4.16
CA LEU A 14 -9.69 -28.54 -5.06
C LEU A 14 -8.53 -27.59 -4.74
N ALA A 15 -7.40 -27.76 -5.41
CA ALA A 15 -6.37 -26.74 -5.46
C ALA A 15 -7.02 -25.53 -6.14
N SER A 16 -7.36 -24.50 -5.36
CA SER A 16 -7.71 -23.21 -5.93
C SER A 16 -6.49 -22.74 -6.72
N LEU A 17 -6.57 -22.78 -8.05
CA LEU A 17 -5.58 -22.18 -8.92
C LEU A 17 -5.64 -20.67 -8.66
N ALA A 18 -4.87 -20.19 -7.70
CA ALA A 18 -4.64 -18.77 -7.54
C ALA A 18 -3.88 -18.34 -8.79
N ALA A 19 -4.56 -17.59 -9.66
CA ALA A 19 -3.95 -17.09 -10.89
C ALA A 19 -2.72 -16.24 -10.52
N ALA A 20 -1.55 -16.57 -11.08
CA ALA A 20 -0.33 -15.79 -10.86
C ALA A 20 -0.51 -14.34 -11.33
N VAL A 21 0.41 -13.46 -10.93
CA VAL A 21 0.51 -12.06 -11.39
C VAL A 21 0.16 -11.90 -12.88
N THR A 22 -0.70 -10.94 -13.19
CA THR A 22 -1.09 -10.66 -14.58
C THR A 22 0.03 -9.91 -15.32
N PRO A 23 0.69 -10.52 -16.32
CA PRO A 23 1.78 -9.86 -17.05
C PRO A 23 1.27 -8.74 -17.95
N ILE A 24 2.13 -7.75 -18.22
CA ILE A 24 1.89 -6.64 -19.14
C ILE A 24 2.86 -6.74 -20.31
N SER A 25 2.38 -6.72 -21.55
CA SER A 25 3.27 -6.71 -22.72
C SER A 25 4.10 -5.42 -22.77
N ASP A 26 5.25 -5.44 -23.43
CA ASP A 26 6.09 -4.24 -23.53
C ASP A 26 5.40 -3.06 -24.24
N SER A 27 4.61 -3.35 -25.27
CA SER A 27 3.81 -2.32 -25.95
C SER A 27 2.75 -1.72 -25.03
N ASP A 28 2.06 -2.55 -24.24
CA ASP A 28 1.04 -2.06 -23.32
C ASP A 28 1.66 -1.26 -22.18
N MET A 29 2.81 -1.69 -21.66
CA MET A 29 3.55 -0.94 -20.64
C MET A 29 3.88 0.47 -21.15
N ASN A 30 4.41 0.59 -22.37
CA ASN A 30 4.71 1.90 -22.97
C ASN A 30 3.43 2.75 -23.15
N ASN A 31 2.33 2.14 -23.58
CA ASN A 31 1.05 2.84 -23.71
C ASN A 31 0.56 3.38 -22.36
N LEU A 32 0.62 2.57 -21.30
CA LEU A 32 0.22 2.96 -19.95
C LEU A 32 1.07 4.12 -19.42
N LEU A 33 2.39 4.08 -19.62
CA LEU A 33 3.29 5.17 -19.23
C LEU A 33 3.00 6.47 -20.00
N ASN A 34 2.73 6.38 -21.30
CA ASN A 34 2.40 7.54 -22.14
C ASN A 34 1.03 8.13 -21.79
N ALA A 35 0.09 7.30 -21.32
CA ALA A 35 -1.22 7.74 -20.84
C ALA A 35 -1.20 8.37 -19.43
N GLY A 36 -0.01 8.59 -18.86
CA GLY A 36 0.14 9.19 -17.53
C GLY A 36 0.14 8.20 -16.37
N GLY A 37 0.20 6.90 -16.65
CA GLY A 37 0.53 5.86 -15.67
C GLY A 37 -0.54 5.52 -14.63
N VAL A 38 -1.72 6.15 -14.64
CA VAL A 38 -2.78 5.85 -13.64
C VAL A 38 -3.25 4.41 -13.74
N GLU A 39 -3.48 3.91 -14.96
CA GLU A 39 -3.86 2.51 -15.17
C GLU A 39 -2.74 1.54 -14.77
N LEU A 40 -1.47 1.90 -14.97
CA LEU A 40 -0.33 1.13 -14.48
C LEU A 40 -0.31 1.08 -12.95
N ALA A 41 -0.53 2.23 -12.29
CA ALA A 41 -0.63 2.28 -10.83
C ALA A 41 -1.76 1.36 -10.33
N MET A 42 -2.91 1.39 -10.98
CA MET A 42 -4.04 0.54 -10.60
C MET A 42 -3.78 -0.97 -10.80
N ARG A 43 -2.87 -1.38 -11.70
CA ARG A 43 -2.54 -2.81 -11.96
C ARG A 43 -1.79 -3.51 -10.83
N ALA A 44 -1.18 -2.76 -9.91
CA ALA A 44 -0.46 -3.32 -8.77
C ALA A 44 -0.68 -2.55 -7.46
N GLN A 45 -1.76 -1.76 -7.41
CA GLN A 45 -2.01 -0.88 -6.28
C GLN A 45 -2.19 -1.67 -4.96
N PRO A 46 -1.71 -1.12 -3.83
CA PRO A 46 -2.05 -1.65 -2.52
C PRO A 46 -3.55 -1.55 -2.21
N MET A 47 -4.06 -2.55 -1.49
CA MET A 47 -5.20 -2.34 -0.60
C MET A 47 -4.67 -1.96 0.77
N TRP A 48 -5.13 -0.83 1.29
CA TRP A 48 -4.66 -0.27 2.55
C TRP A 48 -5.52 -0.76 3.70
N PHE A 49 -4.88 -1.21 4.77
CA PHE A 49 -5.52 -1.72 5.96
C PHE A 49 -5.17 -0.86 7.17
N PHE A 50 -6.20 -0.55 7.96
CA PHE A 50 -6.10 0.24 9.17
C PHE A 50 -6.69 -0.55 10.34
N GLY A 51 -6.11 -0.35 11.51
CA GLY A 51 -6.48 -1.06 12.72
C GLY A 51 -6.60 -0.15 13.92
N GLN A 52 -7.48 -0.50 14.85
CA GLN A 52 -7.50 0.12 16.17
C GLN A 52 -6.90 -0.81 17.22
N ALA A 53 -6.24 -0.22 18.21
CA ALA A 53 -5.88 -0.91 19.44
C ALA A 53 -6.31 -0.09 20.65
N MET A 54 -6.50 -0.76 21.80
CA MET A 54 -6.88 -0.10 23.05
C MET A 54 -8.15 0.78 22.94
N ASN A 55 -9.08 0.42 22.04
CA ASN A 55 -10.29 1.18 21.71
C ASN A 55 -10.03 2.60 21.19
N GLN A 56 -8.90 2.83 20.53
CA GLN A 56 -8.53 4.10 19.95
C GLN A 56 -8.29 3.91 18.44
N PRO A 57 -9.01 4.61 17.56
CA PRO A 57 -8.79 4.52 16.12
C PRO A 57 -7.47 5.18 15.68
N PRO A 58 -6.92 4.81 14.50
CA PRO A 58 -5.78 5.49 13.91
C PRO A 58 -6.20 6.76 13.18
N CYS A 59 -5.22 7.56 12.75
CA CYS A 59 -5.43 8.50 11.65
C CYS A 59 -5.51 7.74 10.31
N ILE A 60 -6.36 8.20 9.40
CA ILE A 60 -6.39 7.76 8.01
C ILE A 60 -5.96 8.90 7.08
N PRO A 61 -5.55 8.60 5.83
CA PRO A 61 -5.06 9.62 4.92
C PRO A 61 -6.11 10.69 4.57
N THR A 62 -5.63 11.87 4.20
CA THR A 62 -6.45 12.99 3.73
C THR A 62 -5.75 13.75 2.60
N PHE A 63 -6.42 14.77 2.05
CA PHE A 63 -5.78 15.68 1.11
C PHE A 63 -4.64 16.44 1.75
N ALA A 64 -3.49 16.44 1.08
CA ALA A 64 -2.31 17.19 1.47
C ALA A 64 -2.45 18.70 1.23
N THR A 65 -3.41 19.11 0.41
CA THR A 65 -3.70 20.53 0.18
C THR A 65 -5.19 20.85 0.27
N ILE A 66 -5.49 22.04 0.76
CA ILE A 66 -6.82 22.65 0.80
C ILE A 66 -6.69 24.04 0.21
N ASN A 67 -7.46 24.34 -0.85
CA ASN A 67 -7.44 25.64 -1.53
C ASN A 67 -6.03 26.08 -1.97
N GLY A 68 -5.22 25.13 -2.46
CA GLY A 68 -3.86 25.42 -2.93
C GLY A 68 -2.80 25.55 -1.83
N GLN A 69 -3.19 25.49 -0.56
CA GLN A 69 -2.29 25.57 0.59
C GLN A 69 -2.11 24.20 1.23
N GLN A 70 -0.99 24.02 1.92
CA GLN A 70 -0.75 22.82 2.73
C GLN A 70 -1.87 22.63 3.75
N THR A 71 -2.39 21.41 3.83
CA THR A 71 -3.32 21.02 4.90
C THR A 71 -2.59 21.15 6.24
N PRO A 72 -3.13 21.90 7.21
CA PRO A 72 -2.47 22.08 8.50
C PRO A 72 -2.22 20.74 9.20
N SER A 73 -1.01 20.61 9.76
CA SER A 73 -0.69 19.46 10.59
C SER A 73 -1.43 19.54 11.92
N VAL A 74 -1.63 18.39 12.53
CA VAL A 74 -2.19 18.27 13.88
C VAL A 74 -1.19 17.58 14.78
N GLY A 75 -1.07 18.08 16.00
CA GLY A 75 -0.07 17.59 16.95
C GLY A 75 -0.38 16.19 17.48
N LEU A 76 0.67 15.53 17.96
CA LEU A 76 0.60 14.27 18.68
C LEU A 76 -0.25 14.38 19.95
N CYS A 77 -0.92 13.28 20.28
CA CYS A 77 -1.60 13.12 21.57
C CYS A 77 -0.92 12.10 22.48
N ALA A 78 -1.29 12.16 23.75
CA ALA A 78 -0.90 11.16 24.73
C ALA A 78 -1.40 9.78 24.31
N TYR A 79 -0.50 8.80 24.39
CA TYR A 79 -0.81 7.40 24.21
C TYR A 79 -1.88 6.94 25.23
N PRO A 80 -2.89 6.14 24.84
CA PRO A 80 -3.07 5.46 23.55
C PRO A 80 -3.90 6.23 22.52
N ASN A 81 -4.27 7.50 22.74
CA ASN A 81 -5.13 8.26 21.81
C ASN A 81 -4.34 8.75 20.58
N VAL A 82 -3.85 7.83 19.76
CA VAL A 82 -2.93 8.11 18.65
C VAL A 82 -3.60 8.73 17.43
N GLY A 83 -4.92 8.59 17.29
CA GLY A 83 -5.72 9.14 16.20
C GLY A 83 -6.45 10.43 16.55
N CYS A 84 -6.04 11.14 17.61
CA CYS A 84 -6.69 12.39 17.99
C CYS A 84 -6.51 13.48 16.92
N ASN A 85 -7.45 14.43 16.86
CA ASN A 85 -7.37 15.66 16.04
C ASN A 85 -7.20 15.46 14.52
N CYS A 86 -7.03 14.23 14.04
CA CYS A 86 -6.89 13.90 12.63
C CYS A 86 -8.16 13.19 12.13
N ARG A 87 -8.22 13.00 10.81
CA ARG A 87 -9.26 12.18 10.18
C ARG A 87 -9.14 10.73 10.66
N GLN A 88 -10.21 10.19 11.22
CA GLN A 88 -10.37 8.78 11.61
C GLN A 88 -11.31 8.06 10.61
N PRO A 89 -11.40 6.71 10.62
CA PRO A 89 -12.32 5.98 9.75
C PRO A 89 -13.79 6.41 9.89
N GLY A 90 -14.25 6.75 11.10
CA GLY A 90 -15.60 7.28 11.33
C GLY A 90 -16.75 6.29 11.03
N VAL A 91 -16.42 5.03 10.76
CA VAL A 91 -17.36 3.94 10.47
C VAL A 91 -17.05 2.74 11.37
N PRO A 92 -18.01 1.85 11.65
CA PRO A 92 -17.75 0.67 12.49
C PRO A 92 -16.64 -0.20 11.90
N ILE A 93 -15.90 -0.89 12.78
CA ILE A 93 -14.96 -1.95 12.39
C ILE A 93 -15.68 -2.97 11.50
N VAL A 94 -14.94 -3.68 10.65
CA VAL A 94 -15.40 -4.59 9.60
C VAL A 94 -16.08 -3.91 8.41
N ASN A 95 -15.89 -2.60 8.23
CA ASN A 95 -16.33 -1.87 7.04
C ASN A 95 -15.13 -1.28 6.27
N ALA A 96 -15.36 -0.93 5.01
CA ALA A 96 -14.38 -0.18 4.24
C ALA A 96 -14.16 1.20 4.89
N SER A 97 -12.91 1.65 4.94
CA SER A 97 -12.57 3.02 5.31
C SER A 97 -13.16 3.98 4.27
N PRO A 98 -13.51 5.23 4.66
CA PRO A 98 -13.79 6.28 3.70
C PRO A 98 -12.66 6.48 2.71
N SER A 99 -13.00 6.94 1.49
CA SER A 99 -12.01 7.20 0.44
C SER A 99 -11.00 8.27 0.84
N PHE A 100 -9.81 8.19 0.26
CA PHE A 100 -8.73 9.14 0.47
C PHE A 100 -7.83 9.24 -0.76
N PRO A 101 -7.18 10.39 -0.99
CA PRO A 101 -6.29 10.56 -2.11
C PRO A 101 -5.03 9.70 -1.97
N THR A 102 -4.63 9.08 -3.08
CA THR A 102 -3.33 8.42 -3.24
C THR A 102 -2.50 9.21 -4.23
N TYR A 103 -1.43 9.84 -3.74
CA TYR A 103 -0.51 10.60 -4.57
C TYR A 103 0.45 9.63 -5.24
N TYR A 104 0.50 9.61 -6.57
CA TYR A 104 1.34 8.65 -7.28
C TYR A 104 2.32 9.31 -8.22
N THR A 105 3.48 8.67 -8.36
CA THR A 105 4.49 9.00 -9.36
C THR A 105 5.01 7.70 -9.96
N TYR A 106 5.61 7.76 -11.14
CA TYR A 106 6.27 6.61 -11.74
C TYR A 106 7.51 7.04 -12.51
N GLN A 107 8.46 6.14 -12.62
CA GLN A 107 9.67 6.38 -13.41
C GLN A 107 10.18 5.07 -14.00
N LYS A 108 10.56 5.12 -15.28
CA LYS A 108 11.35 4.07 -15.91
C LYS A 108 12.81 4.27 -15.49
N CYS A 109 13.32 3.35 -14.68
CA CYS A 109 14.66 3.43 -14.08
C CYS A 109 15.74 2.78 -14.94
N SER A 110 15.34 1.80 -15.76
CA SER A 110 16.16 1.17 -16.78
C SER A 110 15.26 0.60 -17.89
N ASP A 111 15.82 -0.05 -18.90
CA ASP A 111 15.03 -0.76 -19.91
C ASP A 111 14.27 -1.98 -19.38
N THR A 112 14.59 -2.42 -18.17
CA THR A 112 13.99 -3.59 -17.54
C THR A 112 13.40 -3.30 -16.17
N THR A 113 13.36 -2.04 -15.72
CA THR A 113 12.87 -1.67 -14.40
C THR A 113 12.04 -0.38 -14.45
N ILE A 114 10.81 -0.47 -13.95
CA ILE A 114 9.93 0.67 -13.72
C ILE A 114 9.53 0.66 -12.25
N ARG A 115 9.43 1.83 -11.61
CA ARG A 115 8.93 1.95 -10.25
C ARG A 115 7.71 2.86 -10.22
N VAL A 116 6.70 2.46 -9.46
CA VAL A 116 5.49 3.24 -9.19
C VAL A 116 5.41 3.46 -7.69
N GLN A 117 5.35 4.72 -7.29
CA GLN A 117 5.23 5.15 -5.90
C GLN A 117 3.77 5.49 -5.59
N TYR A 118 3.31 5.10 -4.41
CA TYR A 118 1.99 5.41 -3.84
C TYR A 118 2.22 6.09 -2.49
N SER A 119 1.94 7.38 -2.41
CA SER A 119 2.13 8.21 -1.23
C SER A 119 0.80 8.58 -0.59
N LEU A 120 0.77 8.52 0.74
CA LEU A 120 -0.35 8.88 1.59
C LEU A 120 0.06 10.03 2.49
N PHE A 121 -0.81 11.03 2.62
CA PHE A 121 -0.63 12.14 3.54
C PHE A 121 -1.51 11.98 4.77
N TYR A 122 -0.91 12.14 5.95
CA TYR A 122 -1.60 12.17 7.23
C TYR A 122 -1.44 13.55 7.87
N GLN A 123 -2.54 14.14 8.36
CA GLN A 123 -2.44 15.44 9.04
C GLN A 123 -1.59 15.36 10.31
N LYS A 124 -1.63 14.21 10.98
CA LYS A 124 -0.80 13.96 12.16
C LYS A 124 0.66 14.13 11.76
N ASP A 125 1.33 15.08 12.41
CA ASP A 125 2.70 15.50 12.13
C ASP A 125 2.98 16.01 10.69
N GLY A 126 1.95 16.21 9.86
CA GLY A 126 2.14 16.55 8.45
C GLY A 126 2.89 15.45 7.69
N ASP A 127 2.62 14.20 8.05
CA ASP A 127 3.39 13.02 7.72
C ASP A 127 3.09 12.47 6.32
N TRP A 128 4.13 11.93 5.68
CA TRP A 128 4.10 11.34 4.35
C TRP A 128 4.68 9.93 4.39
N GLU A 129 3.80 8.96 4.19
CA GLU A 129 4.17 7.55 4.06
C GLU A 129 4.00 7.08 2.62
N ARG A 130 4.70 6.00 2.26
CA ARG A 130 4.69 5.54 0.87
C ARG A 130 5.04 4.07 0.71
N VAL A 131 4.48 3.53 -0.36
CA VAL A 131 4.83 2.23 -0.89
C VAL A 131 5.36 2.40 -2.31
N ILE A 132 6.37 1.63 -2.70
CA ILE A 132 6.84 1.57 -4.08
C ILE A 132 6.66 0.14 -4.59
N VAL A 133 6.03 0.01 -5.75
CA VAL A 133 6.01 -1.24 -6.52
C VAL A 133 7.05 -1.12 -7.63
N GLU A 134 7.98 -2.07 -7.65
CA GLU A 134 8.91 -2.25 -8.76
C GLU A 134 8.36 -3.27 -9.74
N TRP A 135 8.31 -2.91 -11.01
CA TRP A 135 8.05 -3.79 -12.14
C TRP A 135 9.35 -4.16 -12.82
N ALA A 136 9.50 -5.44 -13.17
CA ALA A 136 10.64 -5.94 -13.93
C ALA A 136 10.19 -6.55 -15.26
N LYS A 137 10.99 -6.31 -16.30
CA LYS A 137 10.80 -6.95 -17.61
C LYS A 137 11.50 -8.32 -17.62
N GLY A 138 10.74 -9.36 -17.90
CA GLY A 138 11.23 -10.71 -18.10
C GLY A 138 11.93 -10.91 -19.45
N LEU A 139 12.59 -12.06 -19.61
CA LEU A 139 13.24 -12.46 -20.87
C LEU A 139 12.24 -12.69 -22.01
N ASP A 140 10.98 -12.95 -21.67
CA ASP A 140 9.85 -13.06 -22.61
C ASP A 140 9.33 -11.69 -23.07
N GLY A 141 9.92 -10.60 -22.56
CA GLY A 141 9.54 -9.22 -22.88
C GLY A 141 8.33 -8.70 -22.12
N ASN A 142 7.71 -9.52 -21.26
CA ASN A 142 6.58 -9.11 -20.43
C ASN A 142 7.06 -8.47 -19.13
N TRP A 143 6.24 -7.58 -18.58
CA TRP A 143 6.46 -6.91 -17.31
C TRP A 143 5.60 -7.54 -16.23
N VAL A 144 6.22 -7.81 -15.08
CA VAL A 144 5.54 -8.31 -13.87
C VAL A 144 6.05 -7.54 -12.65
N GLN A 145 5.26 -7.54 -11.59
CA GLN A 145 5.66 -6.99 -10.31
C GLN A 145 6.82 -7.82 -9.74
N ASN A 146 7.88 -7.14 -9.29
CA ASN A 146 9.13 -7.74 -8.85
C ASN A 146 9.35 -7.55 -7.34
N LYS A 147 9.15 -6.33 -6.86
CA LYS A 147 9.39 -5.98 -5.45
C LYS A 147 8.35 -4.99 -4.92
N LEU A 148 8.17 -5.06 -3.61
CA LEU A 148 7.43 -4.09 -2.81
C LEU A 148 8.39 -3.45 -1.81
N LEU A 149 8.45 -2.12 -1.80
CA LEU A 149 9.18 -1.34 -0.81
C LEU A 149 8.15 -0.64 0.07
N LEU A 150 8.23 -0.84 1.37
CA LEU A 150 7.27 -0.33 2.35
C LEU A 150 7.98 0.69 3.24
N SER A 151 7.52 1.93 3.31
CA SER A 151 8.15 2.91 4.19
C SER A 151 8.03 2.48 5.65
N GLN A 152 9.18 2.42 6.32
CA GLN A 152 9.29 2.13 7.74
C GLN A 152 10.36 3.03 8.32
N HIS A 153 9.94 3.94 9.20
CA HIS A 153 10.86 4.85 9.90
C HIS A 153 11.69 5.67 8.89
N SER A 154 13.02 5.51 8.86
CA SER A 154 13.93 6.25 7.98
C SER A 154 14.26 5.53 6.66
N GLY A 155 13.63 4.40 6.36
CA GLY A 155 13.98 3.57 5.20
C GLY A 155 12.82 2.76 4.64
N TYR A 156 13.16 1.65 3.98
CA TYR A 156 12.19 0.71 3.45
C TYR A 156 12.44 -0.70 3.97
N ASP A 157 11.36 -1.41 4.27
CA ASP A 157 11.36 -2.86 4.24
C ASP A 157 11.14 -3.33 2.79
N TYR A 158 12.02 -4.21 2.31
CA TYR A 158 12.00 -4.71 0.95
C TYR A 158 11.43 -6.13 0.94
N LYS A 159 10.47 -6.38 0.07
CA LYS A 159 9.95 -7.72 -0.21
C LYS A 159 10.05 -8.03 -1.68
N ASN A 160 10.52 -9.23 -2.02
CA ASN A 160 10.23 -9.77 -3.34
C ASN A 160 8.71 -9.99 -3.44
N TRP A 161 8.16 -9.86 -4.64
CA TRP A 161 6.72 -9.95 -4.82
C TRP A 161 6.11 -11.27 -4.30
N GLY A 162 6.80 -12.38 -4.54
CA GLY A 162 6.39 -13.70 -4.05
C GLY A 162 6.46 -13.87 -2.52
N ASP A 163 7.23 -13.04 -1.81
CA ASP A 163 7.41 -13.11 -0.35
C ASP A 163 6.34 -12.31 0.42
N ILE A 164 5.52 -11.53 -0.29
CA ILE A 164 4.43 -10.76 0.31
C ILE A 164 3.42 -11.75 0.92
N GLN A 165 3.17 -11.64 2.22
CA GLN A 165 2.32 -12.59 2.96
C GLN A 165 0.89 -12.65 2.42
N ASN A 166 0.34 -11.51 1.99
CA ASN A 166 -1.04 -11.40 1.54
C ASN A 166 -1.14 -10.55 0.28
N THR A 167 -1.63 -11.17 -0.78
CA THR A 167 -1.95 -10.56 -2.07
C THR A 167 -3.33 -11.02 -2.53
N PHE A 168 -3.92 -10.37 -3.53
CA PHE A 168 -5.19 -10.75 -4.14
C PHE A 168 -5.23 -10.38 -5.63
N ASN A 169 -6.13 -10.99 -6.38
CA ASN A 169 -6.31 -10.70 -7.81
C ASN A 169 -7.17 -9.46 -8.01
N THR A 170 -6.99 -8.78 -9.14
CA THR A 170 -7.81 -7.62 -9.52
C THR A 170 -9.31 -7.89 -9.41
N ALA A 171 -9.76 -9.09 -9.82
CA ALA A 171 -11.16 -9.50 -9.77
C ALA A 171 -11.75 -9.55 -8.34
N ASP A 172 -10.90 -9.72 -7.32
CA ASP A 172 -11.29 -9.78 -5.91
C ASP A 172 -11.34 -8.40 -5.24
N GLY A 173 -11.03 -7.32 -5.95
CA GLY A 173 -10.96 -5.96 -5.39
C GLY A 173 -12.28 -5.45 -4.79
N ASN A 174 -13.42 -6.00 -5.21
CA ASN A 174 -14.74 -5.70 -4.65
C ASN A 174 -15.14 -6.61 -3.48
N LEU A 175 -14.36 -7.66 -3.19
CA LEU A 175 -14.59 -8.49 -2.01
C LEU A 175 -14.11 -7.77 -0.75
N GLN A 176 -14.75 -8.10 0.38
CA GLN A 176 -14.27 -7.65 1.67
C GLN A 176 -12.80 -8.02 1.83
N ARG A 177 -11.93 -7.01 2.05
CA ARG A 177 -10.48 -7.17 2.25
C ARG A 177 -9.76 -7.91 1.11
N GLY A 178 -10.28 -7.88 -0.11
CA GLY A 178 -9.69 -8.60 -1.24
C GLY A 178 -9.78 -10.13 -1.12
N GLY A 179 -10.72 -10.63 -0.30
CA GLY A 179 -10.85 -12.04 0.03
C GLY A 179 -9.91 -12.48 1.17
N ASP A 180 -9.66 -13.79 1.23
CA ASP A 180 -8.92 -14.41 2.33
C ASP A 180 -7.43 -14.01 2.39
N ASN A 181 -6.84 -14.19 3.56
CA ASN A 181 -5.39 -14.02 3.79
C ASN A 181 -4.61 -15.28 3.41
N GLY A 182 -3.29 -15.17 3.32
CA GLY A 182 -2.38 -16.29 2.99
C GLY A 182 -2.25 -16.59 1.49
N ARG A 183 -2.87 -15.78 0.63
CA ARG A 183 -2.66 -15.84 -0.83
C ARG A 183 -1.44 -15.01 -1.19
N GLN A 184 -0.53 -15.54 -2.00
CA GLN A 184 0.73 -14.88 -2.37
C GLN A 184 0.88 -14.82 -3.88
N ASN A 185 1.76 -13.93 -4.35
CA ASN A 185 2.14 -13.80 -5.76
C ASN A 185 0.96 -13.48 -6.71
N LEU A 186 0.05 -12.61 -6.27
CA LEU A 186 -1.11 -12.11 -7.04
C LEU A 186 -0.96 -10.61 -7.37
N ASP A 187 -1.91 -10.05 -8.11
CA ASP A 187 -1.83 -8.70 -8.68
C ASP A 187 -1.61 -7.57 -7.66
N HIS A 188 -2.22 -7.65 -6.48
CA HIS A 188 -2.27 -6.55 -5.51
C HIS A 188 -1.79 -6.97 -4.12
N PRO A 189 -0.93 -6.18 -3.46
CA PRO A 189 -0.54 -6.43 -2.07
C PRO A 189 -1.61 -5.91 -1.10
N LYS A 190 -1.78 -6.62 0.02
CA LYS A 190 -2.45 -6.07 1.21
C LYS A 190 -1.39 -5.38 2.05
N VAL A 191 -1.52 -4.06 2.25
CA VAL A 191 -0.58 -3.25 3.03
C VAL A 191 -1.24 -2.79 4.31
N TYR A 192 -0.61 -3.11 5.43
CA TYR A 192 -1.07 -2.83 6.78
C TYR A 192 -0.35 -1.61 7.33
N VAL A 193 -1.10 -0.58 7.68
CA VAL A 193 -0.60 0.65 8.27
C VAL A 193 -0.53 0.49 9.78
N ALA A 194 0.64 0.77 10.37
CA ALA A 194 0.79 0.76 11.82
C ALA A 194 -0.14 1.80 12.47
N TRP A 195 -0.85 1.36 13.50
CA TRP A 195 -1.89 2.11 14.18
C TRP A 195 -1.40 3.45 14.77
N SER A 196 -0.16 3.48 15.28
CA SER A 196 0.38 4.67 15.97
C SER A 196 1.24 5.58 15.08
N LYS A 197 2.10 5.02 14.22
CA LYS A 197 3.16 5.76 13.51
C LYS A 197 3.17 5.57 11.98
N HIS A 198 2.08 5.08 11.40
CA HIS A 198 1.84 4.93 9.96
C HIS A 198 2.84 4.11 9.11
N ALA A 199 3.90 3.56 9.68
CA ALA A 199 4.78 2.62 9.01
C ALA A 199 4.01 1.51 8.29
N ASN A 200 4.47 1.12 7.10
CA ASN A 200 3.77 0.19 6.22
C ASN A 200 4.36 -1.21 6.29
N TYR A 201 3.48 -2.22 6.30
CA TYR A 201 3.87 -3.62 6.41
C TYR A 201 3.09 -4.48 5.42
N HIS A 202 3.68 -5.61 5.04
CA HIS A 202 3.02 -6.62 4.20
C HIS A 202 2.24 -7.68 5.00
N ASP A 203 2.26 -7.57 6.33
CA ASP A 203 1.72 -8.54 7.26
C ASP A 203 0.92 -7.89 8.39
N ARG A 204 0.07 -8.71 9.02
CA ARG A 204 -0.75 -8.32 10.16
C ARG A 204 -0.01 -8.63 11.47
N ASN A 205 -0.02 -7.70 12.42
CA ASN A 205 0.53 -7.92 13.77
C ASN A 205 -0.38 -7.32 14.83
N THR A 206 -1.00 -8.17 15.65
CA THR A 206 -1.89 -7.75 16.74
C THR A 206 -1.42 -8.24 18.10
N GLY A 207 -0.15 -8.66 18.21
CA GLY A 207 0.42 -9.21 19.45
C GLY A 207 0.87 -8.13 20.44
N TRP A 208 1.17 -6.92 19.95
CA TRP A 208 1.79 -5.87 20.74
C TRP A 208 1.05 -4.55 20.58
N ASN A 209 0.81 -3.85 21.70
CA ASN A 209 0.11 -2.57 21.75
C ASN A 209 0.59 -1.73 22.95
N ASP A 210 1.86 -1.85 23.33
CA ASP A 210 2.53 -0.96 24.27
C ASP A 210 3.27 0.15 23.50
N PRO A 211 3.62 1.28 24.15
CA PRO A 211 4.28 2.40 23.47
C PRO A 211 5.60 2.05 22.76
N LEU A 212 6.39 1.10 23.29
CA LEU A 212 7.72 0.78 22.74
C LEU A 212 7.60 -0.05 21.47
N SER A 213 6.69 -1.03 21.43
CA SER A 213 6.45 -1.81 20.22
C SER A 213 5.98 -0.96 19.03
N GLN A 214 5.41 0.22 19.27
CA GLN A 214 5.01 1.13 18.19
C GLN A 214 6.19 1.89 17.54
N LEU A 215 7.40 1.70 18.04
CA LEU A 215 8.62 2.33 17.53
C LEU A 215 9.46 1.41 16.63
N ASP A 216 9.04 0.15 16.46
CA ASP A 216 9.77 -0.85 15.68
C ASP A 216 8.82 -1.78 14.90
N ASN A 217 9.35 -2.89 14.39
CA ASN A 217 8.62 -3.86 13.57
C ASN A 217 7.49 -4.60 14.32
N ASN A 218 7.40 -4.45 15.65
CA ASN A 218 6.30 -5.00 16.45
C ASN A 218 5.04 -4.13 16.45
N ALA A 219 5.05 -2.98 15.76
CA ALA A 219 3.94 -2.03 15.76
C ALA A 219 2.59 -2.70 15.44
N PHE A 220 1.55 -2.31 16.18
CA PHE A 220 0.22 -2.88 16.00
C PHE A 220 -0.33 -2.50 14.62
N ARG A 221 -0.87 -3.49 13.92
CA ARG A 221 -1.49 -3.31 12.60
C ARG A 221 -2.50 -4.43 12.37
N SER A 222 -3.73 -4.04 12.03
CA SER A 222 -4.84 -4.97 11.83
C SER A 222 -5.58 -4.65 10.53
N GLN A 223 -6.73 -5.29 10.33
CA GLN A 223 -7.57 -5.19 9.14
C GLN A 223 -9.00 -4.80 9.51
N ASP A 224 -9.13 -3.97 10.55
CA ASP A 224 -10.42 -3.52 11.07
C ASP A 224 -11.16 -2.69 10.04
N TRP A 225 -10.42 -1.88 9.27
CA TRP A 225 -10.88 -1.19 8.07
C TRP A 225 -9.96 -1.47 6.90
N TRP A 226 -10.49 -1.37 5.68
CA TRP A 226 -9.71 -1.49 4.45
C TRP A 226 -10.16 -0.48 3.41
N TYR A 227 -9.27 -0.12 2.49
CA TYR A 227 -9.63 0.68 1.33
C TYR A 227 -8.82 0.24 0.11
N PHE A 228 -9.52 0.04 -1.01
CA PHE A 228 -8.91 -0.22 -2.30
C PHE A 228 -9.19 0.99 -3.20
N PRO A 229 -8.17 1.83 -3.49
CA PRO A 229 -8.37 3.05 -4.26
C PRO A 229 -8.99 2.82 -5.64
N ILE A 230 -9.75 3.78 -6.13
CA ILE A 230 -10.27 3.81 -7.49
C ILE A 230 -9.57 4.92 -8.30
N ALA A 231 -9.80 4.95 -9.61
CA ALA A 231 -9.12 5.90 -10.51
C ALA A 231 -9.20 7.37 -10.07
N SER A 232 -10.34 7.79 -9.50
CA SER A 232 -10.54 9.18 -9.04
C SER A 232 -9.75 9.55 -7.78
N ASP A 233 -9.22 8.58 -7.04
CA ASP A 233 -8.39 8.84 -5.87
C ASP A 233 -6.93 9.09 -6.23
N TYR A 234 -6.52 8.74 -7.45
CA TYR A 234 -5.15 8.87 -7.91
C TYR A 234 -4.81 10.28 -8.36
N LEU A 235 -3.84 10.88 -7.67
CA LEU A 235 -3.36 12.21 -7.97
C LEU A 235 -1.90 12.12 -8.44
N ARG A 236 -1.68 12.28 -9.75
CA ARG A 236 -0.32 12.28 -10.30
C ARG A 236 0.44 13.48 -9.78
N SER A 237 1.59 13.25 -9.15
CA SER A 237 2.30 14.28 -8.39
C SER A 237 3.82 14.28 -8.63
N ASP A 238 4.26 13.90 -9.82
CA ASP A 238 5.66 14.10 -10.24
C ASP A 238 5.89 15.52 -10.78
N GLY A 239 7.17 15.87 -11.01
CA GLY A 239 7.59 17.24 -11.36
C GLY A 239 7.06 17.76 -12.70
N SER A 240 6.51 16.88 -13.55
CA SER A 240 5.85 17.30 -14.80
C SER A 240 4.43 17.81 -14.60
N THR A 241 3.86 17.65 -13.40
CA THR A 241 2.48 18.05 -13.08
C THR A 241 2.45 19.30 -12.21
N ALA A 242 1.39 20.11 -12.36
CA ALA A 242 1.18 21.29 -11.51
C ALA A 242 1.05 20.90 -10.02
N LEU A 243 0.40 19.77 -9.73
CA LEU A 243 0.28 19.27 -8.36
C LEU A 243 1.64 18.86 -7.79
N GLY A 244 2.47 18.14 -8.54
CA GLY A 244 3.81 17.76 -8.08
C GLY A 244 4.69 18.97 -7.80
N GLN A 245 4.67 19.98 -8.68
CA GLN A 245 5.37 21.25 -8.49
C GLN A 245 4.88 22.00 -7.25
N GLN A 246 3.56 22.05 -7.05
CA GLN A 246 2.95 22.66 -5.87
C GLN A 246 3.40 21.93 -4.60
N LEU A 247 3.23 20.61 -4.52
CA LEU A 247 3.63 19.82 -3.35
C LEU A 247 5.13 19.96 -3.07
N GLY A 248 5.97 20.01 -4.10
CA GLY A 248 7.41 20.22 -3.96
C GLY A 248 7.81 21.62 -3.47
N SER A 249 6.94 22.62 -3.63
CA SER A 249 7.18 24.00 -3.17
C SER A 249 6.75 24.26 -1.73
N LEU A 250 5.90 23.39 -1.17
CA LEU A 250 5.35 23.53 0.18
C LEU A 250 6.38 23.11 1.25
N ASN A 251 6.26 23.70 2.44
CA ASN A 251 7.14 23.41 3.57
C ASN A 251 6.52 22.33 4.47
N TRP A 252 6.89 21.07 4.22
CA TRP A 252 6.45 19.92 5.01
C TRP A 252 7.20 19.76 6.35
N GLY A 253 7.97 20.76 6.79
CA GLY A 253 8.76 20.69 8.01
C GLY A 253 9.86 19.64 7.90
N ASP A 254 9.92 18.74 8.88
CA ASP A 254 10.91 17.65 8.92
C ASP A 254 10.56 16.48 7.98
N ALA A 255 9.36 16.47 7.41
CA ALA A 255 8.95 15.43 6.47
C ALA A 255 9.64 15.63 5.10
N THR A 256 10.65 14.80 4.84
CA THR A 256 11.43 14.81 3.60
C THR A 256 10.87 13.88 2.51
N SER A 257 9.77 13.17 2.80
CA SER A 257 9.21 12.08 2.00
C SER A 257 8.00 12.49 1.13
N ASN A 258 7.81 13.79 0.85
CA ASN A 258 6.74 14.23 -0.03
C ASN A 258 6.87 13.60 -1.45
N PRO A 259 5.78 13.50 -2.21
CA PRO A 259 5.79 12.71 -3.44
C PRO A 259 6.85 13.12 -4.47
N LEU A 260 7.13 14.41 -4.62
CA LEU A 260 8.14 14.90 -5.57
C LEU A 260 9.57 14.58 -5.10
N ALA A 261 9.85 14.78 -3.80
CA ALA A 261 11.17 14.48 -3.23
C ALA A 261 11.53 13.00 -3.42
N VAL A 262 10.57 12.11 -3.19
CA VAL A 262 10.76 10.67 -3.40
C VAL A 262 10.87 10.34 -4.89
N HIS A 263 10.08 10.97 -5.75
CA HIS A 263 10.18 10.78 -7.20
C HIS A 263 11.60 11.06 -7.71
N ASN A 264 12.23 12.15 -7.26
CA ASN A 264 13.58 12.52 -7.67
C ASN A 264 14.64 11.46 -7.29
N GLY A 265 14.39 10.65 -6.25
CA GLY A 265 15.23 9.53 -5.81
C GLY A 265 14.67 8.15 -6.16
N LEU A 266 13.58 8.06 -6.94
CA LEU A 266 12.78 6.84 -7.06
C LEU A 266 13.57 5.67 -7.63
N CYS A 267 14.50 5.94 -8.55
CA CYS A 267 15.35 4.92 -9.17
C CYS A 267 16.59 4.53 -8.34
N SER A 268 16.81 5.19 -7.20
CA SER A 268 17.88 4.87 -6.25
C SER A 268 17.35 4.38 -4.90
N ALA A 269 16.03 4.31 -4.74
CA ALA A 269 15.35 3.77 -3.56
C ALA A 269 15.61 2.27 -3.33
#